data_AF-A0A925TG11-F1
#
_entry.id   AF-A0A925TG11-F1
#
_cell.length_a   1.000
_cell.length_b   1.000
_cell.length_c   1.000
_cell.angle_alpha   90.00
_cell.angle_beta   90.00
_cell.angle_gamma   90.00
#
_symmetry.space_group_name_H-M   'P 1'
#
loop_
_entity.id
_entity.type
_entity.pdbx_description
1 polymer ?
#
loop_
_entity_poly.entity_id
_entity_poly.type
_entity_poly.pdbx_seq_one_letter_code
_entity_poly.pdbx_strand_id
1 'polypeptide(L)'
;DGMAPAFTLTCPGYRGGRSHDGTTSSRGNLSFMIGNDVIAEIDHADLLESWRAALGLSAAEAARMTEAAGHHLAEILEGGLATADLTEAVTDAAVVFLLAMKRYGISDPKRIPACSVMWNGHDGREHVLLGA
;
A
#
# COMPACT_ATOMS: atom_id res chain seq x y z
N ASP A 1 25.56 -8.68 11.45
CA ASP A 1 24.50 -7.92 12.11
C ASP A 1 23.47 -7.62 11.05
N GLY A 2 22.54 -8.55 10.82
CA GLY A 2 21.59 -8.48 9.70
C GLY A 2 20.45 -7.56 10.11
N MET A 3 20.44 -6.34 9.57
CA MET A 3 19.32 -5.43 9.76
C MET A 3 18.09 -6.10 9.16
N ALA A 4 17.03 -6.31 9.95
CA ALA A 4 15.81 -6.91 9.43
C ALA A 4 15.25 -6.03 8.30
N PRO A 5 14.76 -6.62 7.21
CA PRO A 5 14.44 -5.86 6.01
C PRO A 5 13.23 -4.96 6.29
N ALA A 6 13.39 -3.67 6.02
CA ALA A 6 12.44 -2.63 6.37
C ALA A 6 12.25 -1.68 5.18
N PHE A 7 11.03 -1.19 5.01
CA PHE A 7 10.71 -0.23 3.96
C PHE A 7 9.61 0.73 4.43
N THR A 8 9.50 1.86 3.73
CA THR A 8 8.44 2.83 3.95
C THR A 8 7.69 3.07 2.65
N LEU A 9 6.41 2.69 2.64
CA LEU A 9 5.47 3.05 1.59
C LEU A 9 4.89 4.41 1.92
N THR A 10 5.00 5.36 1.00
CA THR A 10 4.35 6.66 1.11
C THR A 10 3.20 6.74 0.14
N CYS A 11 2.05 7.14 0.64
CA CYS A 11 0.86 7.42 -0.16
C CYS A 11 0.53 8.91 -0.01
N PRO A 12 0.37 9.67 -1.11
CA PRO A 12 -0.07 11.06 -1.05
C PRO A 12 -1.56 11.21 -0.71
N GLY A 13 -2.24 10.11 -0.42
CA GLY A 13 -3.68 10.04 -0.18
C GLY A 13 -4.46 9.78 -1.45
N TYR A 14 -5.71 9.36 -1.28
CA TYR A 14 -6.61 9.13 -2.39
C TYR A 14 -6.92 10.45 -3.10
N ARG A 15 -6.52 10.56 -4.37
CA ARG A 15 -6.86 11.71 -5.20
C ARG A 15 -8.20 11.45 -5.85
N GLY A 16 -9.27 11.92 -5.21
CA GLY A 16 -10.57 11.98 -5.85
C GLY A 16 -10.46 12.87 -7.09
N GLY A 17 -10.70 12.28 -8.27
CA GLY A 17 -10.70 13.00 -9.51
C GLY A 17 -11.59 14.23 -9.44
N ARG A 18 -11.00 15.42 -9.35
CA ARG A 18 -11.75 16.66 -9.56
C ARG A 18 -11.97 16.78 -11.05
N SER A 19 -13.16 16.39 -11.51
CA SER A 19 -13.67 16.83 -12.80
C SER A 19 -13.86 18.35 -12.73
N HIS A 20 -12.84 19.11 -13.14
CA HIS A 20 -13.00 20.48 -13.58
C HIS A 20 -12.74 20.45 -15.08
N ASP A 21 -13.81 20.67 -15.84
CA ASP A 21 -13.92 20.60 -17.30
C ASP A 21 -14.33 19.24 -17.89
N GLY A 22 -15.41 19.28 -18.68
CA GLY A 22 -16.34 18.19 -18.96
C GLY A 22 -15.89 17.16 -20.00
N THR A 23 -14.60 16.83 -20.09
CA THR A 23 -14.10 15.89 -21.13
C THR A 23 -13.11 14.83 -20.65
N THR A 24 -12.87 14.67 -19.35
CA THR A 24 -12.15 13.49 -18.84
C THR A 24 -12.62 13.13 -17.44
N SER A 25 -13.29 11.99 -17.29
CA SER A 25 -13.54 11.37 -16.00
C SER A 25 -12.20 11.07 -15.35
N SER A 26 -11.72 11.97 -14.49
CA SER A 26 -10.48 11.77 -13.75
C SER A 26 -10.68 10.55 -12.84
N ARG A 27 -10.10 9.41 -13.23
CA ARG A 27 -10.06 8.20 -12.42
C ARG A 27 -9.41 8.56 -11.09
N GLY A 28 -10.11 8.35 -9.98
CA GLY A 28 -9.47 8.51 -8.69
C GLY A 28 -8.39 7.45 -8.55
N ASN A 29 -7.16 7.86 -8.27
CA ASN A 29 -6.02 6.96 -8.19
C ASN A 29 -5.38 7.01 -6.79
N LEU A 30 -4.81 5.87 -6.41
CA LEU A 30 -4.03 5.71 -5.19
C LEU A 30 -2.61 5.31 -5.60
N SER A 31 -1.67 6.23 -5.43
CA SER A 31 -0.26 5.98 -5.76
C SER A 31 0.51 5.52 -4.53
N PHE A 32 1.42 4.58 -4.72
CA PHE A 32 2.40 4.14 -3.72
C PHE A 32 3.80 4.54 -4.15
N MET A 33 4.56 5.06 -3.20
CA MET A 33 5.93 5.50 -3.40
C MET A 33 6.85 4.82 -2.40
N ILE A 34 8.05 4.45 -2.83
CA ILE A 34 9.15 4.07 -1.94
C ILE A 34 10.25 5.10 -2.15
N GLY A 35 10.61 5.81 -1.09
CA GLY A 35 11.46 7.00 -1.23
C GLY A 35 10.79 8.05 -2.12
N ASN A 36 11.43 8.37 -3.25
CA ASN A 36 10.91 9.33 -4.24
C ASN A 36 10.30 8.67 -5.49
N ASP A 37 10.35 7.34 -5.58
CA ASP A 37 9.93 6.61 -6.78
C ASP A 37 8.50 6.10 -6.62
N VAL A 38 7.66 6.39 -7.62
CA VAL A 38 6.32 5.81 -7.71
C VAL A 38 6.47 4.37 -8.15
N ILE A 39 6.12 3.45 -7.26
CA ILE A 39 6.19 2.01 -7.53
C ILE A 39 4.88 1.49 -8.12
N ALA A 40 3.74 2.09 -7.76
CA ALA A 40 2.44 1.69 -8.27
C ALA A 40 1.41 2.79 -8.24
N GLU A 41 0.42 2.63 -9.12
CA GLU A 41 -0.81 3.39 -9.12
C GLU A 41 -1.98 2.42 -9.26
N ILE A 42 -2.85 2.36 -8.25
CA ILE A 42 -4.10 1.61 -8.29
C ILE A 42 -5.20 2.54 -8.74
N ASP A 43 -5.94 2.14 -9.77
CA ASP A 43 -7.09 2.89 -10.23
C ASP A 43 -8.30 2.72 -9.30
N HIS A 44 -9.35 3.50 -9.55
CA HIS A 44 -10.53 3.50 -8.69
C HIS A 44 -11.23 2.15 -8.60
N ALA A 45 -11.36 1.45 -9.72
CA ALA A 45 -12.10 0.20 -9.78
C ALA A 45 -11.33 -0.90 -9.05
N ASP A 46 -10.03 -1.00 -9.34
CA ASP A 46 -9.12 -1.98 -8.72
C ASP A 46 -8.99 -1.73 -7.21
N LEU A 47 -8.97 -0.46 -6.79
CA LEU A 47 -8.93 -0.10 -5.37
C LEU A 47 -10.19 -0.56 -4.65
N LEU A 48 -11.37 -0.31 -5.23
CA LEU A 48 -12.63 -0.72 -4.63
C LEU A 48 -12.79 -2.24 -4.58
N GLU A 49 -12.33 -2.95 -5.61
CA GLU A 49 -12.33 -4.41 -5.66
C GLU A 49 -11.41 -4.99 -4.59
N SER A 50 -10.15 -4.55 -4.57
CA SER A 50 -9.14 -4.98 -3.60
C SER A 50 -9.57 -4.66 -2.16
N TRP A 51 -10.19 -3.50 -1.94
CA TRP A 51 -10.72 -3.11 -0.64
C TRP A 51 -11.87 -4.02 -0.17
N ARG A 52 -12.80 -4.39 -1.06
CA ARG A 52 -13.89 -5.31 -0.73
C ARG A 52 -13.37 -6.70 -0.38
N ALA A 53 -12.39 -7.19 -1.14
CA ALA A 53 -11.71 -8.45 -0.83
C ALA A 53 -11.05 -8.37 0.56
N ALA A 54 -10.33 -7.27 0.83
CA ALA A 54 -9.70 -7.05 2.12
C ALA A 54 -10.70 -6.99 3.29
N LEU A 55 -11.89 -6.40 3.10
CA LEU A 55 -12.94 -6.36 4.12
C LEU A 55 -13.43 -7.75 4.53
N GLY A 56 -13.44 -8.70 3.60
CA GLY A 56 -13.85 -10.09 3.85
C GLY A 56 -12.88 -10.89 4.73
N LEU A 57 -11.64 -10.43 4.89
CA LEU A 57 -10.62 -11.11 5.69
C LEU A 57 -10.83 -10.92 7.19
N SER A 58 -10.63 -11.99 7.97
CA SER A 58 -10.50 -11.90 9.42
C SER A 58 -9.23 -11.13 9.83
N ALA A 59 -9.18 -10.66 11.08
CA ALA A 59 -7.99 -9.98 11.60
C ALA A 59 -6.73 -10.86 11.57
N ALA A 60 -6.88 -12.17 11.81
CA ALA A 60 -5.78 -13.11 11.79
C ALA A 60 -5.28 -13.40 10.35
N GLU A 61 -6.20 -13.49 9.38
CA GLU A 61 -5.84 -13.62 7.96
C GLU A 61 -5.14 -12.36 7.45
N ALA A 62 -5.68 -11.19 7.77
CA ALA A 62 -5.06 -9.92 7.42
C ALA A 62 -3.64 -9.83 7.98
N ALA A 63 -3.43 -10.16 9.26
CA ALA A 63 -2.10 -10.13 9.87
C ALA A 63 -1.11 -11.07 9.14
N ARG A 64 -1.51 -12.31 8.84
CA ARG A 64 -0.64 -13.26 8.11
C ARG A 64 -0.33 -12.80 6.68
N MET A 65 -1.31 -12.23 5.99
CA MET A 65 -1.10 -11.72 4.63
C MET A 65 -0.20 -10.49 4.63
N THR A 66 -0.39 -9.57 5.57
CA THR A 66 0.50 -8.42 5.75
C THR A 66 1.92 -8.86 6.07
N GLU A 67 2.08 -9.90 6.91
CA GLU A 67 3.40 -10.43 7.25
C GLU A 67 4.11 -11.06 6.05
N ALA A 68 3.42 -11.92 5.31
CA ALA A 68 3.97 -12.57 4.12
C ALA A 68 4.33 -11.55 3.03
N ALA A 69 3.41 -10.63 2.72
CA ALA A 69 3.65 -9.59 1.72
C ALA A 69 4.74 -8.60 2.15
N GLY A 70 4.77 -8.22 3.43
CA GLY A 70 5.81 -7.37 3.99
C GLY A 70 7.19 -8.01 3.90
N HIS A 71 7.31 -9.29 4.24
CA HIS A 71 8.59 -10.00 4.13
C HIS A 71 9.05 -10.09 2.67
N HIS A 72 8.17 -10.53 1.77
CA HIS A 72 8.50 -10.72 0.36
C HIS A 72 8.89 -9.40 -0.33
N LEU A 73 8.14 -8.31 -0.08
CA LEU A 73 8.49 -6.99 -0.60
C LEU A 73 9.84 -6.50 -0.05
N ALA A 74 10.14 -6.77 1.21
CA ALA A 74 11.40 -6.35 1.80
C ALA A 74 12.59 -7.12 1.21
N GLU A 75 12.44 -8.43 0.94
CA GLU A 75 13.43 -9.25 0.21
C GLU A 75 13.63 -8.75 -1.23
N ILE A 76 12.55 -8.41 -1.94
CA ILE A 76 12.61 -7.81 -3.28
C ILE A 76 13.43 -6.51 -3.28
N LEU A 77 13.19 -5.65 -2.29
CA LEU A 77 13.88 -4.37 -2.18
C LEU A 77 15.37 -4.52 -1.82
N GLU A 78 15.71 -5.48 -0.97
CA GLU A 78 17.11 -5.84 -0.67
C GLU A 78 17.83 -6.45 -1.88
N GLY A 79 17.14 -7.29 -2.66
CA GLY A 79 17.64 -7.86 -3.91
C GLY A 79 17.80 -6.84 -5.03
N GLY A 80 17.22 -5.65 -4.87
CA GLY A 80 17.29 -4.55 -5.82
C GLY A 80 16.10 -4.55 -6.79
N LEU A 81 15.40 -3.41 -6.85
CA LEU A 81 14.21 -3.22 -7.69
C LEU A 81 14.48 -3.40 -9.20
N ALA A 82 15.73 -3.26 -9.64
CA ALA A 82 16.13 -3.38 -11.04
C ALA A 82 16.04 -4.81 -11.60
N THR A 83 16.06 -5.82 -10.74
CA THR A 83 15.98 -7.24 -11.12
C THR A 83 14.67 -7.91 -10.69
N ALA A 84 13.84 -7.19 -9.94
CA ALA A 84 12.60 -7.71 -9.39
C ALA A 84 11.44 -7.64 -10.37
N ASP A 85 10.49 -8.58 -10.25
CA ASP A 85 9.19 -8.41 -10.88
C ASP A 85 8.44 -7.28 -10.17
N LEU A 86 8.37 -6.12 -10.82
CA LEU A 86 7.65 -4.95 -10.31
C LEU A 86 6.19 -5.29 -10.02
N THR A 87 5.59 -6.24 -10.72
CA THR A 87 4.20 -6.65 -10.50
C THR A 87 4.01 -7.29 -9.13
N GLU A 88 4.96 -8.14 -8.71
CA GLU A 88 4.93 -8.78 -7.39
C GLU A 88 5.16 -7.75 -6.29
N ALA A 89 6.17 -6.89 -6.46
CA ALA A 89 6.47 -5.80 -5.52
C ALA A 89 5.27 -4.86 -5.32
N VAL A 90 4.57 -4.52 -6.41
CA VAL A 90 3.36 -3.70 -6.39
C VAL A 90 2.22 -4.38 -5.66
N THR A 91 2.02 -5.67 -5.94
CA THR A 91 0.95 -6.46 -5.32
C THR A 91 1.17 -6.54 -3.81
N ASP A 92 2.39 -6.83 -3.37
CA ASP A 92 2.72 -6.91 -1.95
C ASP A 92 2.61 -5.54 -1.26
N ALA A 93 3.07 -4.47 -1.93
CA ALA A 93 2.94 -3.12 -1.41
C ALA A 93 1.45 -2.74 -1.21
N ALA A 94 0.60 -3.09 -2.17
CA ALA A 94 -0.83 -2.87 -2.08
C ALA A 94 -1.47 -3.68 -0.93
N VAL A 95 -1.11 -4.95 -0.78
CA VAL A 95 -1.60 -5.81 0.31
C VAL A 95 -1.22 -5.22 1.67
N VAL A 96 0.06 -4.91 1.88
CA VAL A 96 0.54 -4.30 3.12
C VAL A 96 -0.22 -3.01 3.40
N PHE A 97 -0.34 -2.13 2.41
CA PHE A 97 -0.98 -0.83 2.59
C PHE A 97 -2.48 -0.92 2.89
N LEU A 98 -3.25 -1.67 2.09
CA LEU A 98 -4.71 -1.74 2.23
C LEU A 98 -5.09 -2.37 3.57
N LEU A 99 -4.37 -3.41 3.99
CA LEU A 99 -4.59 -4.05 5.28
C LEU A 99 -4.16 -3.15 6.45
N ALA A 100 -3.08 -2.37 6.29
CA ALA A 100 -2.68 -1.34 7.25
C ALA A 100 -3.79 -0.30 7.45
N MET A 101 -4.35 0.23 6.35
CA MET A 101 -5.42 1.22 6.40
C MET A 101 -6.70 0.66 7.00
N LYS A 102 -7.06 -0.58 6.67
CA LYS A 102 -8.19 -1.29 7.29
C LYS A 102 -8.00 -1.40 8.80
N ARG A 103 -6.81 -1.82 9.25
CA ARG A 103 -6.47 -1.94 10.68
C ARG A 103 -6.43 -0.60 11.39
N TYR A 104 -6.01 0.45 10.69
CA TYR A 104 -6.04 1.82 11.19
C TYR A 104 -7.47 2.33 11.40
N GLY A 105 -8.47 1.68 10.78
CA GLY A 105 -9.89 2.01 10.94
C GLY A 105 -10.46 2.86 9.81
N ILE A 106 -9.74 2.99 8.68
CA ILE A 106 -10.33 3.57 7.47
C ILE A 106 -11.49 2.67 7.03
N SER A 107 -12.68 3.24 6.88
CA SER A 107 -13.88 2.50 6.46
C SER A 107 -14.15 2.61 4.95
N ASP A 108 -13.63 3.67 4.32
CA ASP A 108 -13.79 3.96 2.90
C ASP A 108 -12.41 4.28 2.30
N PRO A 109 -11.94 3.55 1.28
CA PRO A 109 -10.64 3.78 0.66
C PRO A 109 -10.54 5.17 0.03
N LYS A 110 -11.67 5.83 -0.30
CA LYS A 110 -11.67 7.21 -0.80
C LYS A 110 -11.28 8.24 0.26
N ARG A 111 -11.24 7.83 1.53
CA ARG A 111 -10.88 8.67 2.68
C ARG A 111 -9.45 8.44 3.14
N ILE A 112 -8.67 7.63 2.42
CA ILE A 112 -7.25 7.41 2.73
C ILE A 112 -6.53 8.76 2.62
N PRO A 113 -6.00 9.31 3.73
CA PRO A 113 -5.26 10.57 3.70
C PRO A 113 -3.84 10.33 3.20
N ALA A 114 -3.08 11.41 3.03
CA ALA A 114 -1.64 11.30 2.90
C ALA A 114 -1.08 10.58 4.14
N CYS A 115 -0.31 9.52 3.92
CA CYS A 115 0.23 8.70 5.00
C CYS A 115 1.45 7.92 4.53
N SER A 116 2.22 7.45 5.51
CA SER A 116 3.33 6.52 5.32
C SER A 116 3.06 5.25 6.10
N VAL A 117 3.29 4.10 5.48
CA VAL A 117 3.24 2.78 6.11
C VAL A 117 4.66 2.27 6.17
N MET A 118 5.21 2.21 7.38
CA MET A 118 6.54 1.68 7.63
C MET A 118 6.42 0.21 8.01
N TRP A 119 7.07 -0.66 7.24
CA TRP A 119 7.21 -2.07 7.58
C TRP A 119 8.44 -2.26 8.48
N ASN A 120 8.22 -2.85 9.65
CA ASN A 120 9.30 -3.29 10.54
C ASN A 120 9.49 -4.81 10.40
N GLY A 121 10.54 -5.21 9.67
CA GLY A 121 10.89 -6.62 9.49
C GLY A 121 11.29 -7.35 10.78
N HIS A 122 11.65 -6.62 11.85
CA HIS A 122 11.94 -7.24 13.14
C HIS A 122 10.68 -7.68 13.88
N ASP A 123 9.60 -6.90 13.78
CA ASP A 123 8.36 -7.14 14.51
C ASP A 123 7.29 -7.81 13.64
N GLY A 124 7.56 -8.00 12.34
CA GLY A 124 6.60 -8.53 11.37
C GLY A 124 5.35 -7.65 11.28
N ARG A 125 5.50 -6.33 11.45
CA ARG A 125 4.38 -5.42 11.62
C ARG A 125 4.59 -4.11 10.89
N GLU A 126 3.47 -3.59 10.40
CA GLU A 126 3.34 -2.30 9.78
C GLU A 126 2.94 -1.23 10.80
N HIS A 127 3.53 -0.05 10.66
CA HIS A 127 3.22 1.14 11.43
C HIS A 127 2.72 2.24 10.50
N VAL A 128 1.48 2.68 10.72
CA VAL A 128 0.88 3.76 9.94
C VAL A 128 1.20 5.10 10.59
N LEU A 129 1.80 5.99 9.81
CA LEU A 129 2.05 7.38 10.13
C LEU A 129 1.16 8.22 9.22
N LEU A 130 0.12 8.85 9.78
CA LEU A 130 -0.65 9.81 9.01
C LEU A 130 0.18 11.08 8.79
N GLY A 131 0.16 11.60 7.56
CA GLY A 131 0.80 12.86 7.22
C GLY A 131 0.19 13.99 8.05
N ALA A 132 1.08 14.74 8.71
CA ALA A 132 0.81 16.01 9.37
C ALA A 132 0.44 17.11 8.36
#